data_AF-A0A3C0I7A8-F1
#
_entry.id   AF-A0A3C0I7A8-F1
#
_cell.length_a   1.000
_cell.length_b   1.000
_cell.length_c   1.000
_cell.angle_alpha   90.00
_cell.angle_beta   90.00
_cell.angle_gamma   90.00
#
_symmetry.space_group_name_H-M   'P 1'
#
loop_
_entity.id
_entity.type
_entity.pdbx_description
1 polymer ?
#
loop_
_entity_poly.entity_id
_entity_poly.type
_entity_poly.pdbx_seq_one_letter_code
_entity_poly.pdbx_strand_id
1 'polypeptide(L)'
;ILMASILKLYPIVSIMSALREDKKRAIIIMLMVGTLFMIYLIYTWQDVMLIGTTVPRSANISYGSRVLFDGLNPLIQSISGFSIPDNFRTLFSFTAVLFILVASYLATRLGFIQTHTQNKLITTQYIDSFRIGAIIYISTFIIGNNWDYRLIFLILTLPQLLAWIKIQNPLSQCSVFLLIAILFTMWSSFFAIWFSGLVSLVFSLEKTGNHLVFILEELINWLIFGCLFAILLLTLPDWLKTLLRIETPR
;
A
#
# COMPACT_ATOMS: atom_id res chain seq x y z
N ILE A 1 -7.97 18.38 -1.94
CA ILE A 1 -8.25 17.09 -2.61
C ILE A 1 -8.47 17.30 -4.09
N LEU A 2 -9.53 18.00 -4.53
CA LEU A 2 -9.83 18.19 -5.95
C LEU A 2 -8.68 18.82 -6.74
N MET A 3 -8.07 19.91 -6.26
CA MET A 3 -6.93 20.55 -6.94
C MET A 3 -5.74 19.58 -7.12
N ALA A 4 -5.42 18.79 -6.09
CA ALA A 4 -4.38 17.76 -6.18
C ALA A 4 -4.78 16.61 -7.12
N SER A 5 -6.08 16.29 -7.17
CA SER A 5 -6.64 15.21 -8.00
C SER A 5 -6.70 15.57 -9.49
N ILE A 6 -6.77 16.87 -9.80
CA ILE A 6 -6.61 17.40 -11.15
C ILE A 6 -5.17 17.19 -11.62
N LEU A 7 -4.18 17.44 -10.75
CA LEU A 7 -2.76 17.25 -11.10
C LEU A 7 -2.41 15.78 -11.33
N LYS A 8 -2.88 14.89 -10.46
CA LYS A 8 -2.72 13.44 -10.58
C LYS A 8 -3.93 12.76 -9.96
N LEU A 9 -4.40 11.62 -10.46
CA LEU A 9 -5.70 11.05 -10.03
C LEU A 9 -5.72 10.49 -8.59
N TYR A 10 -4.63 9.89 -8.11
CA TYR A 10 -4.60 9.16 -6.84
C TYR A 10 -4.85 9.96 -5.54
N PRO A 11 -4.62 11.29 -5.43
CA PRO A 11 -4.98 12.07 -4.25
C PRO A 11 -6.49 12.14 -4.00
N ILE A 12 -7.35 11.70 -4.93
CA ILE A 12 -8.79 11.62 -4.68
C ILE A 12 -9.09 10.70 -3.50
N VAL A 13 -8.30 9.65 -3.33
CA VAL A 13 -8.49 8.65 -2.28
C VAL A 13 -8.31 9.27 -0.89
N SER A 14 -7.62 10.42 -0.79
CA SER A 14 -7.54 11.22 0.42
C SER A 14 -8.90 11.76 0.91
N ILE A 15 -9.99 11.57 0.16
CA ILE A 15 -11.37 11.80 0.61
C ILE A 15 -11.70 11.06 1.92
N MET A 16 -10.95 10.00 2.26
CA MET A 16 -11.02 9.35 3.57
C MET A 16 -10.69 10.28 4.74
N SER A 17 -10.03 11.43 4.53
CA SER A 17 -9.87 12.44 5.58
C SER A 17 -11.22 12.96 6.10
N ALA A 18 -12.29 12.86 5.31
CA ALA A 18 -13.64 13.19 5.74
C ALA A 18 -14.14 12.30 6.89
N LEU A 19 -13.53 11.14 7.13
CA LEU A 19 -13.90 10.23 8.22
C LEU A 19 -13.63 10.79 9.62
N ARG A 20 -12.89 11.90 9.72
CA ARG A 20 -12.74 12.64 10.99
C ARG A 20 -14.03 13.35 11.42
N GLU A 21 -14.92 13.64 10.47
CA GLU A 21 -16.18 14.34 10.72
C GLU A 21 -17.29 13.38 11.17
N ASP A 22 -18.38 13.92 11.71
CA ASP A 22 -19.58 13.14 12.02
C ASP A 22 -20.09 12.38 10.80
N LYS A 23 -20.68 11.19 11.00
CA LYS A 23 -21.19 10.29 9.94
C LYS A 23 -21.91 11.04 8.82
N LYS A 24 -22.85 11.94 9.15
CA LYS A 24 -23.62 12.70 8.15
C LYS A 24 -22.73 13.63 7.32
N ARG A 25 -21.85 14.39 7.98
CA ARG A 25 -20.92 15.33 7.32
C ARG A 25 -19.89 14.59 6.47
N ALA A 26 -19.31 13.51 7.00
CA ALA A 26 -18.38 12.65 6.28
C ALA A 26 -18.99 12.14 4.97
N ILE A 27 -20.22 11.61 5.02
CA ILE A 27 -20.94 11.11 3.83
C ILE A 27 -21.20 12.23 2.82
N ILE A 28 -21.66 13.40 3.27
CA ILE A 28 -21.93 14.54 2.38
C ILE A 28 -20.65 14.98 1.66
N ILE A 29 -19.53 15.14 2.39
CA ILE A 29 -18.24 15.52 1.80
C ILE A 29 -17.77 14.47 0.80
N MET A 30 -17.87 13.18 1.16
CA MET A 30 -17.50 12.08 0.26
C MET A 30 -18.33 12.07 -1.02
N LEU A 31 -19.65 12.26 -0.91
CA LEU A 31 -20.54 12.31 -2.07
C LEU A 31 -20.25 13.54 -2.95
N MET A 32 -20.09 14.72 -2.35
CA MET A 32 -19.85 15.95 -3.10
C MET A 32 -18.51 15.91 -3.85
N VAL A 33 -17.42 15.60 -3.15
CA VAL A 33 -16.08 15.53 -3.74
C VAL A 33 -15.99 14.37 -4.74
N GLY A 34 -16.59 13.22 -4.42
CA GLY A 34 -16.65 12.08 -5.33
C GLY A 34 -17.40 12.39 -6.62
N THR A 35 -18.56 13.05 -6.52
CA THR A 35 -19.36 13.43 -7.69
C THR A 35 -18.60 14.40 -8.60
N LEU A 36 -18.00 15.44 -8.02
CA LEU A 36 -17.20 16.41 -8.78
C LEU A 36 -16.00 15.75 -9.48
N PHE A 37 -15.33 14.82 -8.80
CA PHE A 37 -14.23 14.08 -9.39
C PHE A 37 -14.68 13.12 -10.49
N MET A 38 -15.85 12.48 -10.35
CA MET A 38 -16.42 11.62 -11.40
C MET A 38 -16.74 12.42 -12.67
N ILE A 39 -17.29 13.63 -12.52
CA ILE A 39 -17.51 14.54 -13.66
C ILE A 39 -16.17 14.86 -14.36
N TYR A 40 -15.14 15.18 -13.59
CA TYR A 40 -13.79 15.42 -14.11
C TYR A 40 -13.21 14.19 -14.83
N LEU A 41 -13.36 12.98 -14.28
CA LEU A 41 -12.89 11.75 -14.90
C LEU A 41 -13.61 11.45 -16.22
N ILE A 42 -14.93 11.64 -16.27
CA ILE A 42 -15.71 11.46 -17.50
C ILE A 42 -15.21 12.42 -18.58
N TYR A 43 -14.95 13.67 -18.21
CA TYR A 43 -14.43 14.68 -19.13
C TYR A 43 -13.03 14.36 -19.66
N THR A 44 -12.17 13.76 -18.83
CA THR A 44 -10.76 13.45 -19.16
C THR A 44 -10.52 11.99 -19.54
N TRP A 45 -11.58 11.20 -19.74
CA TRP A 45 -11.49 9.75 -19.89
C TRP A 45 -10.58 9.30 -21.04
N GLN A 46 -10.66 9.99 -22.18
CA GLN A 46 -9.83 9.69 -23.35
C GLN A 46 -8.34 9.89 -23.06
N ASP A 47 -7.98 10.97 -22.37
CA ASP A 47 -6.61 11.26 -21.97
C ASP A 47 -6.10 10.22 -20.98
N VAL A 48 -6.93 9.82 -20.00
CA VAL A 48 -6.59 8.77 -19.03
C VAL A 48 -6.30 7.44 -19.72
N MET A 49 -7.11 7.06 -20.72
CA MET A 49 -6.89 5.83 -21.50
C MET A 49 -5.63 5.93 -22.37
N LEU A 50 -5.36 7.09 -22.98
CA LEU A 50 -4.15 7.33 -23.75
C LEU A 50 -2.89 7.22 -22.87
N ILE A 51 -2.90 7.83 -21.68
CA ILE A 51 -1.81 7.69 -20.70
C ILE A 51 -1.63 6.22 -20.30
N GLY A 52 -2.73 5.49 -20.07
CA GLY A 52 -2.69 4.09 -19.65
C GLY A 52 -2.08 3.13 -20.67
N THR A 53 -2.14 3.48 -21.96
CA THR A 53 -1.58 2.68 -23.07
C THR A 53 -0.18 3.11 -23.50
N THR A 54 0.21 4.35 -23.23
CA THR A 54 1.50 4.92 -23.66
C THR A 54 2.58 4.87 -22.59
N VAL A 55 2.21 4.91 -21.30
CA VAL A 55 3.19 4.91 -20.21
C VAL A 55 3.78 3.51 -20.03
N PRO A 56 5.12 3.34 -20.15
CA PRO A 56 5.75 2.04 -19.96
C PRO A 56 5.56 1.57 -18.51
N ARG A 57 5.29 0.27 -18.36
CA ARG A 57 5.22 -0.41 -17.07
C ARG A 57 6.48 -1.26 -16.91
N SER A 58 7.36 -0.86 -16.00
CA SER A 58 8.54 -1.64 -15.63
C SER A 58 8.22 -2.48 -14.39
N ALA A 59 8.98 -3.56 -14.18
CA ALA A 59 8.97 -4.32 -12.93
C ALA A 59 10.18 -3.99 -12.03
N ASN A 60 11.25 -3.41 -12.58
CA ASN A 60 12.52 -3.26 -11.85
C ASN A 60 12.59 -2.02 -10.94
N ILE A 61 11.70 -1.04 -11.14
CA ILE A 61 11.61 0.21 -10.38
C ILE A 61 10.13 0.52 -10.18
N SER A 62 9.39 -0.49 -9.75
CA SER A 62 7.96 -0.38 -9.54
C SER A 62 7.55 -1.20 -8.33
N TYR A 63 6.48 -0.77 -7.67
CA TYR A 63 5.80 -1.51 -6.63
C TYR A 63 4.34 -1.75 -7.04
N GLY A 64 3.73 -2.78 -6.45
CA GLY A 64 2.31 -3.03 -6.59
C GLY A 64 1.97 -4.50 -6.78
N SER A 65 0.68 -4.80 -6.84
CA SER A 65 0.16 -6.17 -6.82
C SER A 65 0.68 -7.07 -7.94
N ARG A 66 1.09 -6.48 -9.07
CA ARG A 66 1.46 -7.21 -10.27
C ARG A 66 2.98 -7.28 -10.50
N VAL A 67 3.78 -6.51 -9.76
CA VAL A 67 5.25 -6.43 -9.94
C VAL A 67 5.91 -7.77 -9.68
N LEU A 68 5.60 -8.42 -8.55
CA LEU A 68 6.09 -9.77 -8.24
C LEU A 68 5.85 -10.76 -9.40
N PHE A 69 4.64 -10.78 -9.98
CA PHE A 69 4.29 -11.73 -11.04
C PHE A 69 4.93 -11.39 -12.38
N ASP A 70 5.03 -10.09 -12.71
CA ASP A 70 5.71 -9.64 -13.92
C ASP A 70 7.22 -9.88 -13.84
N GLY A 71 7.83 -9.69 -12.66
CA GLY A 71 9.27 -9.92 -12.42
C GLY A 71 9.65 -11.39 -12.29
N LEU A 72 8.76 -12.26 -11.81
CA LEU A 72 8.99 -13.71 -11.79
C LEU A 72 8.82 -14.37 -13.16
N ASN A 73 8.05 -13.78 -14.07
CA ASN A 73 7.75 -14.41 -15.36
C ASN A 73 9.01 -14.70 -16.22
N PRO A 74 10.00 -13.80 -16.36
CA PRO A 74 11.25 -14.12 -17.06
C PRO A 74 12.00 -15.29 -16.43
N LEU A 75 12.01 -15.39 -15.09
CA LEU A 75 12.64 -16.51 -14.37
C LEU A 75 11.92 -17.83 -14.66
N ILE A 76 10.59 -17.84 -14.59
CA ILE A 76 9.77 -19.02 -14.89
C ILE A 76 9.95 -19.45 -16.34
N GLN A 77 9.99 -18.50 -17.28
CA GLN A 77 10.22 -18.77 -18.68
C GLN A 77 11.60 -19.41 -18.92
N SER A 78 12.63 -18.95 -18.21
CA SER A 78 13.99 -19.52 -18.30
C SER A 78 14.08 -20.96 -17.79
N ILE A 79 13.28 -21.33 -16.79
CA ILE A 79 13.31 -22.66 -16.16
C ILE A 79 12.38 -23.64 -16.88
N SER A 80 11.15 -23.23 -17.18
CA SER A 80 10.09 -24.10 -17.69
C SER A 80 9.93 -24.05 -19.22
N GLY A 81 10.49 -23.05 -19.88
CA GLY A 81 10.25 -22.76 -21.29
C GLY A 81 8.88 -22.13 -21.60
N PHE A 82 7.98 -22.05 -20.60
CA PHE A 82 6.65 -21.49 -20.76
C PHE A 82 6.56 -20.07 -20.20
N SER A 83 5.92 -19.16 -20.94
CA SER A 83 5.58 -17.82 -20.45
C SER A 83 4.16 -17.82 -19.88
N ILE A 84 3.98 -17.17 -18.73
CA ILE A 84 2.64 -17.03 -18.13
C ILE A 84 1.90 -15.93 -18.88
N PRO A 85 0.70 -16.20 -19.44
CA PRO A 85 -0.06 -15.19 -20.16
C PRO A 85 -0.46 -14.03 -19.25
N ASP A 86 -0.59 -12.84 -19.84
CA ASP A 86 -0.84 -11.59 -19.10
C ASP A 86 -2.10 -11.62 -18.22
N ASN A 87 -3.16 -12.23 -18.75
CA ASN A 87 -4.44 -12.39 -18.07
C ASN A 87 -4.29 -13.23 -16.80
N PHE A 88 -3.47 -14.27 -16.83
CA PHE A 88 -3.22 -15.11 -15.65
C PHE A 88 -2.42 -14.37 -14.59
N ARG A 89 -1.36 -13.63 -14.97
CA ARG A 89 -0.62 -12.79 -14.01
C ARG A 89 -1.53 -11.76 -13.34
N THR A 90 -2.38 -11.12 -14.12
CA THR A 90 -3.35 -10.16 -13.62
C THR A 90 -4.36 -10.82 -12.68
N LEU A 91 -4.91 -11.97 -13.06
CA LEU A 91 -5.82 -12.74 -12.20
C LEU A 91 -5.14 -13.14 -10.87
N PHE A 92 -3.93 -13.70 -10.93
CA PHE A 92 -3.18 -14.08 -9.73
C PHE A 92 -2.91 -12.89 -8.82
N SER A 93 -2.50 -11.75 -9.38
CA SER A 93 -2.28 -10.52 -8.60
C SER A 93 -3.54 -10.08 -7.85
N PHE A 94 -4.70 -10.07 -8.51
CA PHE A 94 -5.96 -9.70 -7.86
C PHE A 94 -6.41 -10.74 -6.83
N THR A 95 -6.21 -12.03 -7.08
CA THR A 95 -6.52 -13.06 -6.08
C THR A 95 -5.64 -12.96 -4.85
N ALA A 96 -4.33 -12.65 -5.00
CA ALA A 96 -3.42 -12.44 -3.88
C ALA A 96 -3.77 -11.18 -3.08
N VAL A 97 -4.11 -10.08 -3.76
CA VAL A 97 -4.66 -8.86 -3.10
C VAL A 97 -5.90 -9.21 -2.29
N LEU A 98 -6.89 -9.88 -2.89
CA LEU A 98 -8.12 -10.24 -2.22
C LEU A 98 -7.84 -11.13 -1.00
N PHE A 99 -6.95 -12.11 -1.13
CA PHE A 99 -6.53 -12.97 -0.04
C PHE A 99 -5.95 -12.17 1.12
N ILE A 100 -5.03 -11.23 0.87
CA ILE A 100 -4.41 -10.42 1.92
C ILE A 100 -5.43 -9.45 2.54
N LEU A 101 -6.32 -8.84 1.75
CA LEU A 101 -7.39 -7.98 2.28
C LEU A 101 -8.31 -8.77 3.23
N VAL A 102 -8.72 -9.98 2.83
CA VAL A 102 -9.55 -10.87 3.66
C VAL A 102 -8.78 -11.33 4.90
N ALA A 103 -7.52 -11.74 4.75
CA ALA A 103 -6.68 -12.18 5.85
C ALA A 103 -6.46 -11.06 6.87
N SER A 104 -6.13 -9.85 6.44
CA SER A 104 -5.99 -8.66 7.30
C SER A 104 -7.32 -8.29 7.97
N TYR A 105 -8.45 -8.35 7.24
CA TYR A 105 -9.77 -8.12 7.83
C TYR A 105 -10.09 -9.16 8.92
N LEU A 106 -9.91 -10.44 8.64
CA LEU A 106 -10.11 -11.51 9.63
C LEU A 106 -9.15 -11.39 10.81
N ALA A 107 -7.89 -11.04 10.58
CA ALA A 107 -6.90 -10.82 11.64
C ALA A 107 -7.32 -9.68 12.58
N THR A 108 -7.84 -8.58 12.03
CA THR A 108 -8.39 -7.49 12.85
C THR A 108 -9.66 -7.92 13.58
N ARG A 109 -10.58 -8.63 12.91
CA ARG A 109 -11.86 -9.07 13.50
C ARG A 109 -11.69 -10.08 14.62
N LEU A 110 -10.77 -11.03 14.47
CA LEU A 110 -10.48 -12.07 15.47
C LEU A 110 -9.61 -11.56 16.62
N GLY A 111 -9.25 -10.28 16.61
CA GLY A 111 -8.46 -9.67 17.68
C GLY A 111 -6.97 -10.06 17.69
N PHE A 112 -6.44 -10.69 16.63
CA PHE A 112 -5.02 -11.05 16.55
C PHE A 112 -4.09 -9.83 16.65
N ILE A 113 -4.54 -8.69 16.13
CA ILE A 113 -3.82 -7.40 16.20
C ILE A 113 -4.33 -6.56 17.39
N GLN A 114 -5.45 -6.96 18.00
CA GLN A 114 -6.23 -6.16 18.92
C GLN A 114 -6.11 -6.71 20.35
N THR A 115 -4.90 -6.75 20.88
CA THR A 115 -4.69 -7.00 22.32
C THR A 115 -4.95 -5.71 23.09
N HIS A 116 -6.11 -5.63 23.76
CA HIS A 116 -6.47 -4.64 24.79
C HIS A 116 -6.19 -3.16 24.45
N THR A 117 -6.33 -2.75 23.19
CA THR A 117 -6.07 -1.36 22.81
C THR A 117 -7.31 -0.51 23.07
N GLN A 118 -7.28 0.29 24.14
CA GLN A 118 -8.31 1.33 24.33
C GLN A 118 -8.31 2.26 23.12
N ASN A 119 -9.47 2.44 22.47
CA ASN A 119 -9.67 3.29 21.29
C ASN A 119 -9.00 4.68 21.42
N LYS A 120 -8.92 5.21 22.64
CA LYS A 120 -8.33 6.51 22.98
C LYS A 120 -6.82 6.62 22.70
N LEU A 121 -6.09 5.50 22.67
CA LEU A 121 -4.64 5.46 22.42
C LEU A 121 -4.28 5.42 20.92
N ILE A 122 -5.24 5.07 20.06
CA ILE A 122 -5.02 4.97 18.61
C ILE A 122 -5.18 6.34 17.95
N THR A 123 -6.06 7.19 18.47
CA THR A 123 -6.39 8.50 17.92
C THR A 123 -5.42 9.57 18.41
N THR A 124 -4.33 9.81 17.66
CA THR A 124 -3.46 10.98 17.89
C THR A 124 -3.75 12.08 16.88
N GLN A 125 -3.15 13.27 17.06
CA GLN A 125 -3.28 14.40 16.13
C GLN A 125 -2.92 14.06 14.68
N TYR A 126 -2.10 13.03 14.45
CA TYR A 126 -1.58 12.67 13.13
C TYR A 126 -2.37 11.57 12.42
N ILE A 127 -3.50 11.13 12.97
CA ILE A 127 -4.24 9.97 12.47
C ILE A 127 -4.80 10.20 11.05
N ASP A 128 -5.18 11.43 10.73
CA ASP A 128 -5.70 11.78 9.42
C ASP A 128 -4.59 11.71 8.35
N SER A 129 -3.39 12.22 8.66
CA SER A 129 -2.22 12.09 7.78
C SER A 129 -1.89 10.62 7.53
N PHE A 130 -1.93 9.79 8.58
CA PHE A 130 -1.74 8.34 8.43
C PHE A 130 -2.77 7.70 7.51
N ARG A 131 -4.06 7.96 7.74
CA ARG A 131 -5.15 7.39 6.92
C ARG A 131 -4.97 7.77 5.45
N ILE A 132 -4.60 9.02 5.17
CA ILE A 132 -4.37 9.53 3.82
C ILE A 132 -3.17 8.80 3.17
N GLY A 133 -2.02 8.74 3.84
CA GLY A 133 -0.84 8.06 3.31
C GLY A 133 -1.08 6.56 3.07
N ALA A 134 -1.69 5.89 4.05
CA ALA A 134 -2.02 4.47 3.98
C ALA A 134 -2.96 4.16 2.83
N ILE A 135 -4.06 4.93 2.67
CA ILE A 135 -5.02 4.62 1.60
C ILE A 135 -4.46 4.94 0.21
N ILE A 136 -3.63 5.97 0.03
CA ILE A 136 -2.96 6.22 -1.25
C ILE A 136 -2.06 5.04 -1.60
N TYR A 137 -1.27 4.54 -0.65
CA TYR A 137 -0.43 3.36 -0.87
C TYR A 137 -1.28 2.13 -1.23
N ILE A 138 -2.29 1.81 -0.43
CA ILE A 138 -3.19 0.65 -0.65
C ILE A 138 -3.88 0.73 -2.02
N SER A 139 -4.46 1.87 -2.36
CA SER A 139 -5.16 2.03 -3.65
C SER A 139 -4.21 1.96 -4.84
N THR A 140 -3.04 2.60 -4.76
CA THR A 140 -2.06 2.49 -5.84
C THR A 140 -1.55 1.06 -5.98
N PHE A 141 -1.25 0.37 -4.87
CA PHE A 141 -0.82 -1.02 -4.85
C PHE A 141 -1.83 -1.97 -5.54
N ILE A 142 -3.13 -1.80 -5.29
CA ILE A 142 -4.20 -2.62 -5.89
C ILE A 142 -4.31 -2.41 -7.41
N ILE A 143 -4.15 -1.18 -7.88
CA ILE A 143 -4.31 -0.83 -9.31
C ILE A 143 -3.30 -1.57 -10.21
N GLY A 144 -2.14 -1.95 -9.70
CA GLY A 144 -1.12 -2.70 -10.42
C GLY A 144 0.27 -2.11 -10.24
N ASN A 145 1.10 -2.13 -11.30
CA ASN A 145 2.48 -1.64 -11.22
C ASN A 145 2.50 -0.11 -11.21
N ASN A 146 3.19 0.44 -10.21
CA ASN A 146 3.37 1.87 -10.02
C ASN A 146 4.85 2.16 -9.83
N TRP A 147 5.33 3.24 -10.43
CA TRP A 147 6.69 3.71 -10.19
C TRP A 147 6.94 4.08 -8.72
N ASP A 148 8.13 3.72 -8.23
CA ASP A 148 8.51 3.79 -6.80
C ASP A 148 8.53 5.21 -6.23
N TYR A 149 8.65 6.24 -7.08
CA TYR A 149 8.54 7.63 -6.61
C TYR A 149 7.21 7.91 -5.90
N ARG A 150 6.15 7.11 -6.15
CA ARG A 150 4.85 7.28 -5.45
C ARG A 150 4.91 6.80 -4.00
N LEU A 151 5.94 6.05 -3.60
CA LEU A 151 6.19 5.71 -2.19
C LEU A 151 6.39 6.96 -1.32
N ILE A 152 6.67 8.14 -1.91
CA ILE A 152 6.75 9.41 -1.19
C ILE A 152 5.50 9.70 -0.35
N PHE A 153 4.31 9.19 -0.71
CA PHE A 153 3.09 9.40 0.08
C PHE A 153 3.12 8.70 1.44
N LEU A 154 3.99 7.71 1.63
CA LEU A 154 4.23 7.08 2.93
C LEU A 154 4.88 8.05 3.92
N ILE A 155 5.43 9.19 3.49
CA ILE A 155 5.87 10.24 4.41
C ILE A 155 4.73 10.70 5.35
N LEU A 156 3.48 10.65 4.87
CA LEU A 156 2.30 11.03 5.64
C LEU A 156 1.98 10.04 6.76
N THR A 157 2.45 8.79 6.67
CA THR A 157 2.26 7.80 7.74
C THR A 157 3.28 7.97 8.86
N LEU A 158 4.46 8.54 8.58
CA LEU A 158 5.58 8.59 9.54
C LEU A 158 5.25 9.29 10.87
N PRO A 159 4.59 10.46 10.93
CA PRO A 159 4.33 11.13 12.20
C PRO A 159 3.51 10.27 13.17
N GLN A 160 2.54 9.53 12.65
CA GLN A 160 1.69 8.65 13.44
C GLN A 160 2.42 7.37 13.87
N LEU A 161 3.22 6.77 12.99
CA LEU A 161 4.06 5.61 13.32
C LEU A 161 5.04 5.94 14.45
N LEU A 162 5.73 7.09 14.35
CA LEU A 162 6.65 7.58 15.38
C LEU A 162 5.92 7.88 16.71
N ALA A 163 4.71 8.44 16.65
CA ALA A 163 3.90 8.67 17.84
C ALA A 163 3.54 7.35 18.55
N TRP A 164 3.15 6.31 17.81
CA TRP A 164 2.85 5.00 18.38
C TRP A 164 4.09 4.33 19.01
N ILE A 165 5.27 4.49 18.39
CA ILE A 165 6.54 4.02 18.94
C ILE A 165 6.85 4.73 20.25
N LYS A 166 6.77 6.06 20.27
CA LYS A 166 7.11 6.89 21.44
C LYS A 166 6.23 6.60 22.66
N ILE A 167 4.93 6.40 22.44
CA ILE A 167 3.94 6.15 23.50
C ILE A 167 3.91 4.67 23.93
N GLN A 168 4.72 3.80 23.29
CA GLN A 168 4.71 2.35 23.51
C GLN A 168 3.30 1.74 23.36
N ASN A 169 2.57 2.21 22.35
CA ASN A 169 1.25 1.67 21.99
C ASN A 169 1.40 0.18 21.59
N PRO A 170 0.40 -0.70 21.74
CA PRO A 170 0.46 -2.07 21.21
C PRO A 170 0.78 -2.14 19.70
N LEU A 171 0.48 -1.09 18.93
CA LEU A 171 0.88 -0.96 17.52
C LEU A 171 2.36 -0.59 17.33
N SER A 172 3.14 -0.37 18.39
CA SER A 172 4.54 0.08 18.34
C SER A 172 5.41 -0.89 17.55
N GLN A 173 5.33 -2.19 17.81
CA GLN A 173 6.13 -3.19 17.08
C GLN A 173 5.81 -3.21 15.59
N CYS A 174 4.52 -3.17 15.24
CA CYS A 174 4.07 -3.07 13.85
C CYS A 174 4.53 -1.75 13.21
N SER A 175 4.59 -0.66 13.99
CA SER A 175 5.06 0.65 13.53
C SER A 175 6.56 0.67 13.27
N VAL A 176 7.36 0.03 14.14
CA VAL A 176 8.80 -0.15 13.92
C VAL A 176 9.05 -0.98 12.67
N PHE A 177 8.33 -2.11 12.53
CA PHE A 177 8.40 -2.94 11.32
C PHE A 177 8.07 -2.12 10.07
N LEU A 178 6.95 -1.40 10.05
CA LEU A 178 6.55 -0.56 8.93
C LEU A 178 7.61 0.51 8.62
N LEU A 179 8.19 1.15 9.63
CA LEU A 179 9.23 2.16 9.42
C LEU A 179 10.49 1.57 8.78
N ILE A 180 10.95 0.41 9.27
CA ILE A 180 12.08 -0.32 8.68
C ILE A 180 11.76 -0.75 7.25
N ALA A 181 10.56 -1.31 7.03
CA ALA A 181 10.10 -1.78 5.73
C ALA A 181 10.02 -0.65 4.70
N ILE A 182 9.46 0.51 5.09
CA ILE A 182 9.38 1.70 4.23
C ILE A 182 10.79 2.19 3.87
N LEU A 183 11.70 2.28 4.85
CA LEU A 183 13.08 2.67 4.59
C LEU A 183 13.79 1.68 3.67
N PHE A 184 13.56 0.38 3.86
CA PHE A 184 14.13 -0.66 3.00
C PHE A 184 13.66 -0.50 1.56
N THR A 185 12.34 -0.42 1.32
CA THR A 185 11.80 -0.26 -0.04
C THR A 185 12.28 1.04 -0.68
N MET A 186 12.33 2.16 0.05
CA MET A 186 12.81 3.43 -0.51
C MET A 186 14.29 3.41 -0.93
N TRP A 187 15.09 2.49 -0.37
CA TRP A 187 16.53 2.35 -0.63
C TRP A 187 16.88 1.01 -1.29
N SER A 188 15.89 0.29 -1.83
CA SER A 188 16.08 -1.06 -2.39
C SER A 188 17.12 -1.10 -3.50
N SER A 189 17.14 -0.09 -4.39
CA SER A 189 18.13 0.05 -5.46
C SER A 189 19.56 0.17 -4.92
N PHE A 190 19.76 0.88 -3.81
CA PHE A 190 21.05 0.98 -3.15
C PHE A 190 21.46 -0.38 -2.56
N PHE A 191 20.53 -1.07 -1.88
CA PHE A 191 20.77 -2.41 -1.35
C PHE A 191 21.06 -3.44 -2.43
N ALA A 192 20.41 -3.36 -3.60
CA ALA A 192 20.65 -4.23 -4.74
C ALA A 192 22.11 -4.11 -5.21
N ILE A 193 22.59 -2.89 -5.45
CA ILE A 193 23.97 -2.62 -5.87
C ILE A 193 24.94 -3.11 -4.80
N TRP A 194 24.73 -2.71 -3.54
CA TRP A 194 25.62 -3.07 -2.45
C TRP A 194 25.71 -4.59 -2.21
N PHE A 195 24.56 -5.27 -2.20
CA PHE A 195 24.49 -6.72 -2.00
C PHE A 195 25.05 -7.50 -3.20
N SER A 196 24.82 -7.03 -4.43
CA SER A 196 25.45 -7.62 -5.61
C SER A 196 26.98 -7.54 -5.56
N GLY A 197 27.53 -6.40 -5.12
CA GLY A 197 28.98 -6.22 -4.98
C GLY A 197 29.58 -7.09 -3.87
N LEU A 198 28.86 -7.26 -2.76
CA LEU A 198 29.28 -8.15 -1.68
C LEU A 198 29.26 -9.61 -2.12
N VAL A 199 28.18 -10.06 -2.78
CA VAL A 199 28.04 -11.45 -3.25
C VAL A 199 29.05 -11.75 -4.37
N SER A 200 29.32 -10.81 -5.28
CA SER A 200 30.35 -11.02 -6.30
C SER A 200 31.74 -11.15 -5.67
N LEU A 201 32.02 -10.39 -4.61
CA LEU A 201 33.31 -10.44 -3.90
C LEU A 201 33.51 -11.74 -3.13
N VAL A 202 32.45 -12.27 -2.49
CA VAL A 202 32.55 -13.46 -1.64
C VAL A 202 32.35 -14.76 -2.41
N PHE A 203 31.44 -14.78 -3.38
CA PHE A 203 30.98 -16.01 -4.05
C PHE A 203 31.25 -16.04 -5.56
N SER A 204 31.82 -14.99 -6.16
CA SER A 204 32.04 -14.86 -7.62
C SER A 204 30.77 -15.05 -8.47
N LEU A 205 29.60 -14.81 -7.89
CA LEU A 205 28.29 -14.95 -8.54
C LEU A 205 27.68 -13.56 -8.80
N GLU A 206 27.99 -12.94 -9.95
CA GLU A 206 27.58 -11.56 -10.25
C GLU A 206 26.06 -11.34 -10.37
N LYS A 207 25.29 -12.34 -10.84
CA LYS A 207 23.88 -12.13 -11.21
C LYS A 207 22.85 -12.47 -10.12
N THR A 208 23.21 -13.20 -9.08
CA THR A 208 22.24 -13.73 -8.10
C THR A 208 21.80 -12.70 -7.07
N GLY A 209 22.64 -11.72 -6.72
CA GLY A 209 22.35 -10.72 -5.69
C GLY A 209 21.12 -9.86 -6.00
N ASN A 210 20.97 -9.44 -7.27
CA ASN A 210 19.87 -8.57 -7.68
C ASN A 210 18.50 -9.24 -7.60
N HIS A 211 18.41 -10.52 -7.95
CA HIS A 211 17.16 -11.27 -7.89
C HIS A 211 16.67 -11.49 -6.45
N LEU A 212 17.60 -11.70 -5.51
CA LEU A 212 17.26 -11.86 -4.09
C LEU A 212 16.72 -10.56 -3.48
N VAL A 213 17.35 -9.42 -3.79
CA VAL A 213 16.88 -8.12 -3.30
C VAL A 213 15.50 -7.79 -3.89
N PHE A 214 15.28 -8.07 -5.18
CA PHE A 214 13.97 -7.90 -5.82
C PHE A 214 12.88 -8.72 -5.12
N ILE A 215 13.11 -10.01 -4.88
CA ILE A 215 12.11 -10.88 -4.20
C ILE A 215 11.84 -10.37 -2.78
N LEU A 216 12.90 -9.98 -2.05
CA LEU A 216 12.78 -9.47 -0.69
C LEU A 216 11.98 -8.15 -0.65
N GLU A 217 12.29 -7.22 -1.55
CA GLU A 217 11.56 -5.97 -1.71
C GLU A 217 10.08 -6.21 -1.99
N GLU A 218 9.76 -7.10 -2.91
CA GLU A 218 8.37 -7.41 -3.24
C GLU A 218 7.63 -8.03 -2.05
N LEU A 219 8.25 -8.99 -1.34
CA LEU A 219 7.68 -9.54 -0.11
C LEU A 219 7.43 -8.45 0.94
N ILE A 220 8.38 -7.52 1.11
CA ILE A 220 8.23 -6.39 2.02
C ILE A 220 7.08 -5.47 1.58
N ASN A 221 6.94 -5.18 0.29
CA ASN A 221 5.86 -4.37 -0.25
C ASN A 221 4.48 -5.01 0.02
N TRP A 222 4.34 -6.32 -0.16
CA TRP A 222 3.12 -7.05 0.21
C TRP A 222 2.83 -7.03 1.71
N LEU A 223 3.87 -7.10 2.56
CA LEU A 223 3.73 -6.97 4.01
C LEU A 223 3.32 -5.56 4.42
N ILE A 224 3.93 -4.50 3.84
CA ILE A 224 3.53 -3.11 4.05
C ILE A 224 2.05 -2.95 3.69
N PHE A 225 1.62 -3.48 2.54
CA PHE A 225 0.23 -3.45 2.10
C PHE A 225 -0.72 -4.09 3.14
N GLY A 226 -0.43 -5.32 3.58
CA GLY A 226 -1.23 -6.03 4.56
C GLY A 226 -1.30 -5.32 5.91
N CYS A 227 -0.15 -4.86 6.42
CA CYS A 227 -0.04 -4.14 7.69
C CYS A 227 -0.74 -2.77 7.65
N LEU A 228 -0.52 -1.97 6.62
CA LEU A 228 -1.19 -0.67 6.48
C LEU A 228 -2.69 -0.83 6.36
N PHE A 229 -3.19 -1.84 5.63
CA PHE A 229 -4.61 -2.10 5.54
C PHE A 229 -5.20 -2.53 6.89
N ALA A 230 -4.53 -3.43 7.61
CA ALA A 230 -4.97 -3.86 8.93
C ALA A 230 -5.01 -2.71 9.94
N ILE A 231 -3.96 -1.89 10.00
CA ILE A 231 -3.96 -0.70 10.86
C ILE A 231 -5.03 0.30 10.40
N LEU A 232 -5.20 0.52 9.10
CA LEU A 232 -6.23 1.43 8.59
C LEU A 232 -7.62 1.04 9.11
N LEU A 233 -7.97 -0.26 9.08
CA LEU A 233 -9.22 -0.78 9.66
C LEU A 233 -9.36 -0.46 11.15
N LEU A 234 -8.28 -0.63 11.93
CA LEU A 234 -8.26 -0.29 13.37
C LEU A 234 -8.39 1.20 13.63
N THR A 235 -7.95 2.04 12.69
CA THR A 235 -8.07 3.50 12.78
C THR A 235 -9.41 4.03 12.27
N LEU A 236 -10.34 3.21 11.77
CA LEU A 236 -11.64 3.70 11.30
C LEU A 236 -12.49 4.28 12.46
N PRO A 237 -13.39 5.24 12.18
CA PRO A 237 -14.30 5.77 13.20
C PRO A 237 -15.29 4.71 13.67
N ASP A 238 -15.78 4.82 14.91
CA ASP A 238 -16.61 3.79 15.56
C ASP A 238 -17.89 3.46 14.80
N TRP A 239 -18.51 4.46 14.16
CA TRP A 239 -19.70 4.26 13.34
C TRP A 239 -19.43 3.33 12.14
N LEU A 240 -18.22 3.36 11.58
CA LEU A 240 -17.81 2.52 10.47
C LEU A 240 -17.33 1.14 10.96
N LYS A 241 -16.63 1.10 12.10
CA LYS A 241 -16.28 -0.18 12.78
C LYS A 241 -17.52 -1.00 13.12
N THR A 242 -18.57 -0.35 13.63
CA THR A 242 -19.86 -0.98 13.95
C THR A 242 -20.51 -1.55 12.68
N LEU A 243 -20.49 -0.81 11.58
CA LEU A 243 -20.99 -1.28 10.29
C LEU A 243 -20.21 -2.50 9.78
N LEU A 244 -18.89 -2.50 9.97
CA LEU A 244 -17.98 -3.57 9.54
C LEU A 244 -17.91 -4.75 10.54
N ARG A 245 -18.64 -4.68 11.66
CA ARG A 245 -18.61 -5.67 12.76
C ARG A 245 -17.19 -5.97 13.27
N ILE A 246 -16.34 -4.94 13.29
CA ILE A 246 -15.03 -5.00 13.92
C ILE A 246 -15.26 -4.71 15.40
N GLU A 247 -14.96 -5.68 16.27
CA GLU A 247 -15.17 -5.51 17.71
C GLU A 247 -14.37 -4.31 18.22
N THR A 248 -15.08 -3.32 18.74
CA THR A 248 -14.47 -2.30 19.60
C THR A 248 -14.42 -2.91 20.99
N PRO A 249 -13.23 -3.17 21.58
CA PRO A 249 -13.19 -3.46 23.00
C PRO A 249 -13.85 -2.28 23.72
N ARG A 250 -14.96 -2.56 24.41
CA ARG A 250 -15.66 -1.60 25.26
C ARG A 250 -14.80 -1.28 26.48
#